data_AF-A0A9Q3PPZ9-F1
#
_entry.id   AF-A0A9Q3PPZ9-F1
#
_cell.length_a   1.000
_cell.length_b   1.000
_cell.length_c   1.000
_cell.angle_alpha   90.00
_cell.angle_beta   90.00
_cell.angle_gamma   90.00
#
_symmetry.space_group_name_H-M   'P 1'
#
loop_
_entity.id
_entity.type
_entity.pdbx_description
1 polymer ?
#
loop_
_entity_poly.entity_id
_entity_poly.type
_entity_poly.pdbx_seq_one_letter_code
_entity_poly.pdbx_strand_id
1 'polypeptide(L)'
;MDTALLIGNRVISHTGLFENIISYRDPKFTSALWTDLHTLLDTRLSFSTAYHPQTDGLAERMIQTFEEMIRRFCAYGLELKNSDSFTHDWCTLIPTLELAYKTSIHASTGKTPAMLEKGWNPKLPADTLKKDLIDIHPTASSF
;
A
#
# COMPACT_ATOMS: atom_id res chain seq x y z
N MET A 1 -6.55 16.97 17.38
CA MET A 1 -5.75 17.88 16.53
C MET A 1 -4.62 17.12 15.85
N ASP A 2 -3.88 16.30 16.59
CA ASP A 2 -2.71 15.57 16.08
C ASP A 2 -3.00 14.58 14.94
N THR A 3 -4.12 13.84 14.99
CA THR A 3 -4.49 12.90 13.91
C THR A 3 -4.80 13.61 12.59
N ALA A 4 -5.47 14.76 12.64
CA ALA A 4 -5.77 15.55 11.45
C ALA A 4 -4.49 16.12 10.81
N LEU A 5 -3.57 16.62 11.64
CA LEU A 5 -2.25 17.07 11.20
C LEU A 5 -1.42 15.92 10.60
N LEU A 6 -1.48 14.72 11.20
CA LEU A 6 -0.80 13.55 10.67
C LEU A 6 -1.33 13.18 9.27
N ILE A 7 -2.65 13.14 9.08
CA ILE A 7 -3.28 12.85 7.79
C ILE A 7 -2.92 13.93 6.76
N GLY A 8 -2.98 15.21 7.13
CA GLY A 8 -2.58 16.31 6.27
C GLY A 8 -1.12 16.21 5.81
N ASN A 9 -0.21 15.98 6.75
CA ASN A 9 1.23 15.94 6.48
C ASN A 9 1.69 14.67 5.77
N ARG A 10 1.01 13.53 5.96
CA ARG A 10 1.45 12.23 5.42
C ARG A 10 0.67 11.78 4.19
N VAL A 11 -0.63 12.04 4.14
CA VAL A 11 -1.50 11.58 3.04
C VAL A 11 -1.68 12.72 2.04
N ILE A 12 -2.31 13.82 2.47
CA ILE A 12 -2.71 14.91 1.58
C ILE A 12 -1.50 15.57 0.89
N SER A 13 -0.37 15.71 1.59
CA SER A 13 0.87 16.25 1.00
C SER A 13 1.42 15.42 -0.18
N HIS A 14 1.14 14.11 -0.22
CA HIS A 14 1.65 13.20 -1.25
C HIS A 14 0.62 12.92 -2.35
N THR A 15 -0.67 12.91 -2.01
CA THR A 15 -1.76 12.57 -2.94
C THR A 15 -2.49 13.79 -3.48
N GLY A 16 -2.39 14.94 -2.81
CA GLY A 16 -3.34 16.05 -2.97
C GLY A 16 -4.67 15.77 -2.27
N LEU A 17 -5.61 16.71 -2.43
CA LEU A 17 -6.99 16.54 -1.98
C LEU A 17 -7.76 15.68 -2.98
N PHE A 18 -8.59 14.78 -2.47
CA PHE A 18 -9.48 13.98 -3.29
C PHE A 18 -10.80 14.74 -3.49
N GLU A 19 -11.35 14.68 -4.71
CA GLU A 19 -12.70 15.18 -4.97
C GLU A 19 -13.76 14.31 -4.28
N ASN A 20 -13.54 12.99 -4.22
CA ASN A 20 -14.43 12.04 -3.60
C ASN A 20 -13.65 10.90 -2.95
N ILE A 21 -14.04 10.54 -1.73
CA ILE A 21 -13.50 9.38 -1.00
C ILE A 21 -14.64 8.41 -0.76
N ILE A 22 -14.44 7.15 -1.17
CA ILE A 22 -15.35 6.05 -0.90
C ILE A 22 -14.86 5.31 0.33
N SER A 23 -15.73 5.12 1.31
CA SER A 23 -15.39 4.44 2.57
C SER A 23 -16.53 3.53 3.03
N TYR A 24 -16.22 2.56 3.87
CA TYR A 24 -17.23 1.84 4.66
C TYR A 24 -17.93 2.75 5.66
N ARG A 25 -19.11 2.31 6.11
CA ARG A 25 -19.91 2.94 7.17
C ARG A 25 -19.38 2.66 8.59
N ASP A 26 -18.06 2.62 8.77
CA ASP A 26 -17.48 2.52 10.11
C ASP A 26 -17.75 3.83 10.87
N PRO A 27 -18.12 3.77 12.17
CA PRO A 27 -18.40 4.96 12.99
C PRO A 27 -17.31 6.03 12.96
N LYS A 28 -16.04 5.66 12.72
CA LYS A 28 -14.94 6.61 12.58
C LYS A 28 -15.13 7.52 11.37
N PHE A 29 -15.55 6.96 10.25
CA PHE A 29 -15.77 7.69 8.98
C PHE A 29 -17.13 8.37 8.92
N THR A 30 -18.10 7.98 9.74
CA THR A 30 -19.38 8.68 9.89
C THR A 30 -19.39 9.66 11.07
N SER A 31 -18.25 9.87 11.73
CA SER A 31 -18.15 10.78 12.87
C SER A 31 -18.33 12.23 12.44
N ALA A 32 -18.82 13.08 13.35
CA ALA A 32 -18.95 14.52 13.11
C ALA A 32 -17.60 15.14 12.72
N LEU A 33 -16.52 14.78 13.44
CA LEU A 33 -15.17 15.25 13.14
C LEU A 33 -14.74 14.93 11.70
N TRP A 34 -14.95 13.69 11.24
CA TRP A 34 -14.56 13.29 9.89
C TRP A 34 -15.40 13.99 8.82
N THR A 35 -16.70 14.13 9.06
CA THR A 35 -17.63 14.82 8.16
C THR A 35 -17.28 16.30 8.04
N ASP A 36 -17.02 16.97 9.17
CA ASP A 36 -16.67 18.40 9.22
C ASP A 36 -15.31 18.67 8.57
N LEU A 37 -14.33 17.79 8.78
CA LEU A 37 -13.01 17.88 8.14
C LEU A 37 -13.14 17.84 6.62
N HIS A 38 -13.87 16.87 6.08
CA HIS A 38 -14.02 16.73 4.63
C HIS A 38 -14.91 17.82 4.03
N THR A 39 -15.85 18.37 4.79
CA THR A 39 -16.60 19.57 4.40
C THR A 39 -15.69 20.79 4.27
N LEU A 40 -14.74 20.98 5.19
CA LEU A 40 -13.75 22.06 5.12
C LEU A 40 -12.79 21.91 3.93
N LEU A 41 -12.44 20.66 3.59
CA LEU A 41 -11.52 20.33 2.51
C LEU A 41 -12.19 20.27 1.12
N ASP A 42 -13.50 20.52 1.04
CA ASP A 42 -14.32 20.36 -0.18
C ASP A 42 -14.19 18.96 -0.80
N THR A 43 -14.05 17.94 0.04
CA THR A 43 -13.98 16.53 -0.36
C THR A 43 -15.32 15.86 -0.12
N ARG A 44 -15.90 15.25 -1.15
CA ARG A 44 -17.11 14.45 -1.01
C ARG A 44 -16.81 13.14 -0.30
N LEU A 45 -17.58 12.81 0.74
CA LEU A 45 -17.58 11.47 1.35
C LEU A 45 -18.74 10.65 0.78
N SER A 46 -18.40 9.51 0.18
CA SER A 46 -19.36 8.52 -0.31
C SER A 46 -19.22 7.25 0.52
N PHE A 47 -20.33 6.69 1.00
CA PHE A 47 -20.29 5.45 1.77
C PHE A 47 -20.74 4.26 0.93
N SER A 48 -19.93 3.20 0.88
CA SER A 48 -20.33 1.94 0.29
C SER A 48 -21.53 1.37 1.06
N THR A 49 -22.48 0.76 0.34
CA THR A 49 -23.57 0.02 0.98
C THR A 49 -23.05 -1.35 1.41
N ALA A 50 -23.59 -1.87 2.52
CA ALA A 50 -23.37 -3.27 2.85
C ALA A 50 -23.78 -4.12 1.64
N TYR A 51 -22.91 -5.01 1.17
CA TYR A 51 -23.12 -5.89 0.01
C TYR A 51 -22.99 -5.25 -1.39
N HIS A 52 -22.23 -4.16 -1.58
CA HIS A 52 -21.78 -3.69 -2.91
C HIS A 52 -20.26 -3.83 -3.13
N PRO A 53 -19.76 -5.07 -3.36
CA PRO A 53 -18.33 -5.34 -3.56
C PRO A 53 -17.74 -4.70 -4.83
N GLN A 54 -18.57 -4.16 -5.74
CA GLN A 54 -18.06 -3.47 -6.94
C GLN A 54 -17.44 -2.11 -6.65
N THR A 55 -17.92 -1.39 -5.63
CA THR A 55 -17.46 -0.02 -5.35
C THR A 55 -16.18 -0.01 -4.53
N ASP A 56 -16.02 -0.97 -3.60
CA ASP A 56 -14.85 -1.06 -2.71
C ASP A 56 -13.90 -2.22 -3.05
N GLY A 57 -14.27 -3.08 -4.02
CA GLY A 57 -13.55 -4.32 -4.30
C GLY A 57 -12.12 -4.15 -4.79
N LEU A 58 -11.70 -2.95 -5.20
CA LEU A 58 -10.29 -2.65 -5.48
C LEU A 58 -9.49 -2.44 -4.19
N ALA A 59 -10.02 -1.63 -3.27
CA ALA A 59 -9.37 -1.42 -1.98
C ALA A 59 -9.38 -2.71 -1.15
N GLU A 60 -10.48 -3.48 -1.18
CA GLU A 60 -10.56 -4.81 -0.53
C GLU A 60 -9.49 -5.77 -1.02
N ARG A 61 -9.34 -5.90 -2.35
CA ARG A 61 -8.32 -6.77 -2.93
C ARG A 61 -6.91 -6.30 -2.61
N MET A 62 -6.68 -4.98 -2.61
CA MET A 62 -5.40 -4.41 -2.16
C MET A 62 -5.12 -4.77 -0.70
N ILE A 63 -6.09 -4.55 0.21
CA ILE A 63 -5.95 -4.85 1.63
C ILE A 63 -5.67 -6.34 1.85
N GLN A 64 -6.42 -7.24 1.19
CA GLN A 64 -6.18 -8.69 1.26
C GLN A 64 -4.77 -9.07 0.79
N THR A 65 -4.27 -8.43 -0.27
CA THR A 65 -2.89 -8.66 -0.75
C THR A 65 -1.88 -8.23 0.30
N PHE A 66 -2.07 -7.06 0.92
CA PHE A 66 -1.20 -6.57 1.99
C PHE A 66 -1.25 -7.46 3.23
N GLU A 67 -2.42 -7.92 3.64
CA GLU A 67 -2.57 -8.87 4.75
C GLU A 67 -1.80 -10.17 4.49
N GLU A 68 -1.85 -10.68 3.26
CA GLU A 68 -1.09 -11.87 2.88
C GLU A 68 0.42 -11.61 2.89
N MET A 69 0.88 -10.46 2.37
CA MET A 69 2.28 -10.05 2.42
C MET A 69 2.79 -9.97 3.87
N ILE A 70 2.02 -9.35 4.76
CA ILE A 70 2.33 -9.26 6.20
C ILE A 70 2.35 -10.66 6.83
N ARG A 71 1.34 -11.50 6.54
CA ARG A 71 1.25 -12.87 7.09
C ARG A 71 2.45 -13.71 6.69
N ARG A 72 2.86 -13.67 5.42
CA ARG A 72 4.06 -14.36 4.92
C ARG A 72 5.30 -13.84 5.64
N PHE A 73 5.43 -12.52 5.83
CA PHE A 73 6.54 -11.98 6.58
C PHE A 73 6.58 -12.48 8.02
N CYS A 74 5.46 -12.36 8.75
CA CYS A 74 5.40 -12.76 10.16
C CYS A 74 5.61 -14.26 10.34
N ALA A 75 5.17 -15.09 9.39
CA ALA A 75 5.31 -16.55 9.46
C ALA A 75 6.71 -17.05 9.07
N TYR A 76 7.37 -16.41 8.08
CA TYR A 76 8.65 -16.87 7.54
C TYR A 76 9.86 -16.04 8.00
N GLY A 77 9.63 -14.98 8.77
CA GLY A 77 10.63 -14.20 9.50
C GLY A 77 11.94 -14.01 8.74
N LEU A 78 11.99 -13.06 7.81
CA LEU A 78 13.28 -12.39 7.54
C LEU A 78 13.74 -11.88 8.91
N GLU A 79 14.83 -12.44 9.45
CA GLU A 79 15.34 -12.09 10.77
C GLU A 79 15.69 -10.59 10.82
N LEU A 80 14.73 -9.74 11.14
CA LEU A 80 15.01 -8.44 11.76
C LEU A 80 15.22 -8.72 13.24
N LYS A 81 16.31 -9.44 13.55
CA LYS A 81 16.78 -9.64 14.92
C LYS A 81 17.26 -8.29 15.45
N ASN A 82 16.57 -7.79 16.46
CA ASN A 82 17.26 -7.05 17.53
C ASN A 82 17.73 -8.09 18.57
N SER A 83 18.76 -7.75 19.34
CA SER A 83 19.52 -8.65 20.22
C SER A 83 18.71 -9.55 21.15
N ASP A 84 17.44 -9.22 21.44
CA ASP A 84 16.70 -9.82 22.56
C ASP A 84 15.36 -10.51 22.25
N SER A 85 14.81 -10.47 21.02
CA SER A 85 13.61 -11.28 20.69
C SER A 85 13.12 -11.17 19.24
N PHE A 86 12.20 -12.08 18.84
CA PHE A 86 11.35 -11.94 17.65
C PHE A 86 10.45 -10.70 17.80
N THR A 87 10.77 -9.62 17.10
CA THR A 87 9.88 -8.46 17.03
C THR A 87 8.89 -8.67 15.88
N HIS A 88 7.64 -8.95 16.24
CA HIS A 88 6.49 -8.94 15.31
C HIS A 88 6.11 -7.49 14.92
N ASP A 89 7.10 -6.62 14.71
CA ASP A 89 6.88 -5.20 14.43
C ASP A 89 6.61 -4.98 12.94
N TRP A 90 5.44 -5.44 12.51
CA TRP A 90 4.99 -5.32 11.13
C TRP A 90 4.83 -3.86 10.68
N CYS A 91 4.65 -2.92 11.62
CA CYS A 91 4.56 -1.49 11.32
C CYS A 91 5.83 -0.96 10.66
N THR A 92 7.01 -1.42 11.09
CA THR A 92 8.30 -1.03 10.49
C THR A 92 8.49 -1.54 9.06
N LEU A 93 7.73 -2.56 8.67
CA LEU A 93 7.83 -3.20 7.36
C LEU A 93 6.89 -2.63 6.32
N ILE A 94 5.84 -1.92 6.77
CA ILE A 94 4.84 -1.32 5.89
C ILE A 94 5.49 -0.57 4.72
N PRO A 95 6.51 0.29 4.91
CA PRO A 95 7.15 1.00 3.79
C PRO A 95 7.80 0.06 2.77
N THR A 96 8.43 -1.02 3.22
CA THR A 96 9.08 -2.02 2.36
C THR A 96 8.05 -2.84 1.58
N LEU A 97 6.97 -3.27 2.25
CA LEU A 97 5.87 -3.98 1.62
C LEU A 97 5.11 -3.09 0.63
N GLU A 98 4.92 -1.82 0.96
CA GLU A 98 4.32 -0.84 0.07
C GLU A 98 5.15 -0.65 -1.20
N LEU A 99 6.47 -0.52 -1.06
CA LEU A 99 7.38 -0.46 -2.21
C LEU A 99 7.27 -1.71 -3.07
N ALA A 100 7.34 -2.90 -2.47
CA ALA A 100 7.24 -4.17 -3.18
C ALA A 100 5.91 -4.31 -3.94
N TYR A 101 4.79 -3.92 -3.31
CA TYR A 101 3.48 -3.89 -3.95
C TYR A 101 3.46 -2.92 -5.14
N LYS A 102 3.93 -1.68 -4.94
CA LYS A 102 3.95 -0.63 -5.97
C LYS A 102 4.80 -0.98 -7.19
N THR A 103 5.82 -1.82 -7.03
CA THR A 103 6.70 -2.26 -8.13
C THR A 103 6.37 -3.64 -8.69
N SER A 104 5.37 -4.33 -8.17
CA SER A 104 4.95 -5.64 -8.68
C SER A 104 3.97 -5.48 -9.83
N ILE A 105 4.11 -6.31 -10.88
CA ILE A 105 3.19 -6.30 -12.01
C ILE A 105 1.86 -6.92 -11.58
N HIS A 106 0.76 -6.19 -11.76
CA HIS A 106 -0.57 -6.70 -11.45
C HIS A 106 -1.16 -7.43 -12.66
N ALA A 107 -1.70 -8.63 -12.43
CA ALA A 107 -2.29 -9.45 -13.49
C ALA A 107 -3.44 -8.77 -14.25
N SER A 108 -4.21 -7.91 -13.58
CA SER A 108 -5.35 -7.22 -14.19
C SER A 108 -4.95 -6.09 -15.15
N THR A 109 -3.79 -5.45 -14.94
CA THR A 109 -3.36 -4.28 -15.72
C THR A 109 -2.13 -4.55 -16.58
N GLY A 110 -1.40 -5.63 -16.31
CA GLY A 110 -0.11 -5.93 -16.95
C GLY A 110 0.97 -4.90 -16.63
N LYS A 111 0.74 -4.01 -15.67
CA LYS A 111 1.63 -2.91 -15.29
C LYS A 111 1.78 -2.84 -13.77
N THR A 112 2.84 -2.18 -13.32
CA THR A 112 3.06 -1.89 -11.90
C THR A 112 2.19 -0.70 -11.47
N PRO A 113 1.71 -0.66 -10.21
CA PRO A 113 0.98 0.50 -9.69
C PRO A 113 1.78 1.81 -9.79
N ALA A 114 3.09 1.80 -9.49
CA ALA A 114 3.93 3.00 -9.59
C ALA A 114 3.97 3.58 -11.02
N MET A 115 4.02 2.71 -12.04
CA MET A 115 3.97 3.14 -13.44
C MET A 115 2.61 3.74 -13.80
N LEU A 116 1.51 3.18 -13.28
CA LEU A 116 0.17 3.69 -13.54
C LEU A 116 -0.12 5.01 -12.82
N GLU A 117 0.36 5.16 -11.59
CA GLU A 117 0.09 6.32 -10.74
C GLU A 117 1.04 7.49 -11.00
N LYS A 118 2.35 7.21 -11.10
CA LYS A 118 3.40 8.23 -11.18
C LYS A 118 4.10 8.28 -12.54
N GLY A 119 3.89 7.29 -13.41
CA GLY A 119 4.52 7.21 -14.73
C GLY A 119 5.96 6.69 -14.73
N TRP A 120 6.49 6.23 -13.59
CA TRP A 120 7.82 5.66 -13.47
C TRP A 120 7.87 4.59 -12.37
N ASN A 121 8.82 3.66 -12.51
CA ASN A 121 9.14 2.67 -11.49
C ASN A 121 10.38 3.10 -10.71
N PRO A 122 10.34 3.08 -9.36
CA PRO A 122 11.54 3.29 -8.57
C PRO A 122 12.54 2.17 -8.81
N LYS A 123 13.83 2.53 -8.82
CA LYS A 123 14.93 1.56 -8.85
C LYS A 123 14.96 0.82 -7.52
N LEU A 124 14.97 -0.51 -7.59
CA LEU A 124 15.03 -1.36 -6.42
C LEU A 124 16.49 -1.74 -6.10
N PRO A 125 16.80 -2.07 -4.83
CA PRO A 125 18.10 -2.61 -4.45
C PRO A 125 18.50 -3.84 -5.30
N ALA A 126 17.53 -4.70 -5.63
CA ALA A 126 17.73 -5.87 -6.48
C ALA A 126 18.22 -5.53 -7.90
N ASP A 127 17.80 -4.39 -8.46
CA ASP A 127 18.25 -3.95 -9.79
C ASP A 127 19.71 -3.53 -9.79
N THR A 128 20.21 -3.08 -8.63
CA THR A 128 21.61 -2.72 -8.46
C THR A 128 22.47 -3.97 -8.30
N LEU A 129 22.00 -4.95 -7.51
CA LEU A 129 22.69 -6.22 -7.30
C LEU A 129 22.78 -7.07 -8.58
N LYS A 130 21.74 -7.07 -9.42
CA LYS A 130 21.74 -7.80 -10.69
C LYS A 130 22.77 -7.29 -11.70
N LYS A 131 23.22 -6.04 -11.57
CA LYS A 131 24.20 -5.45 -12.48
C LYS A 131 25.60 -6.08 -12.34
N ASP A 132 25.88 -6.63 -11.17
CA ASP A 132 27.14 -7.32 -10.85
C ASP A 132 27.00 -8.85 -10.93
N LEU A 133 25.79 -9.38 -11.21
CA LEU A 133 25.58 -10.80 -11.46
C LEU A 133 25.94 -11.12 -12.91
N ILE A 134 26.75 -12.17 -13.10
CA ILE A 134 27.13 -12.69 -14.41
C ILE A 134 25.85 -13.00 -15.20
N ASP A 135 25.75 -12.53 -16.44
CA ASP A 135 24.65 -12.89 -17.35
C ASP A 135 24.55 -14.41 -17.42
N ILE A 136 23.53 -14.95 -16.76
CA ILE A 136 23.30 -16.39 -16.74
C ILE A 136 22.78 -16.75 -18.13
N HIS A 137 23.52 -17.62 -18.83
CA HIS A 137 23.20 -18.02 -20.19
C HIS A 137 21.73 -18.49 -20.29
N PRO A 138 20.96 -18.13 -21.34
CA PRO A 138 19.51 -18.33 -21.41
C PRO A 138 19.03 -19.79 -21.29
N THR A 139 19.90 -20.78 -21.43
CA THR A 139 19.58 -22.20 -21.12
C THR A 139 19.59 -22.55 -19.63
N ALA A 140 20.20 -21.72 -18.78
CA ALA A 140 20.20 -21.90 -17.32
C ALA A 140 18.92 -21.37 -16.66
N SER A 141 18.14 -20.53 -17.36
CA SER A 141 16.82 -20.05 -16.89
C SER A 141 15.69 -21.07 -17.04
N SER A 142 15.96 -22.24 -17.64
CA SER A 142 15.00 -23.31 -17.91
C SER A 142 15.24 -24.60 -17.12
N PHE A 143 16.12 -24.58 -16.12
CA PHE A 143 16.29 -25.68 -15.15
C PHE A 143 15.58 -25.36 -13.83
#